data_AF-Q8YLD7-F1
#
_entry.id   AF-Q8YLD7-F1
#
_cell.length_a   1.000
_cell.length_b   1.000
_cell.length_c   1.000
_cell.angle_alpha   90.00
_cell.angle_beta   90.00
_cell.angle_gamma   90.00
#
_symmetry.space_group_name_H-M   'P 1'
#
loop_
_entity.id
_entity.type
_entity.pdbx_description
1 polymer ?
#
loop_
_entity_poly.entity_id
_entity_poly.type
_entity_poly.pdbx_seq_one_letter_code
_entity_poly.pdbx_strand_id
1 'polypeptide(L)'
;MNPIASINTIIEQQPYPLLFATISGSHLYGFPSPDSDYDLRGVHILPVQEVVGLQTGAETIEFSELRESLEIDLVTHDIRKFSLLLLKKMAMC
;
A
#
# COMPACT_ATOMS: atom_id res chain seq x y z
N MET A 1 14.17 -13.93 -13.19
CA MET A 1 13.28 -13.85 -12.03
C MET A 1 11.97 -13.22 -12.46
N ASN A 2 10.84 -13.65 -11.89
CA ASN A 2 9.55 -13.02 -12.15
C ASN A 2 9.12 -12.20 -10.92
N PRO A 3 9.52 -10.92 -10.80
CA PRO A 3 9.19 -10.06 -9.65
C PRO A 3 7.68 -9.99 -9.37
N ILE A 4 6.85 -10.25 -10.38
CA ILE A 4 5.39 -10.30 -10.26
C ILE A 4 4.95 -11.41 -9.28
N ALA A 5 5.64 -12.55 -9.24
CA ALA A 5 5.28 -13.65 -8.34
C ALA A 5 5.50 -13.28 -6.85
N SER A 6 6.61 -12.59 -6.55
CA SER A 6 6.91 -12.09 -5.21
C SER A 6 5.91 -11.03 -4.76
N ILE A 7 5.55 -10.10 -5.65
CA ILE A 7 4.57 -9.04 -5.36
C ILE A 7 3.18 -9.65 -5.09
N ASN A 8 2.73 -10.60 -5.93
CA ASN A 8 1.44 -11.26 -5.72
C ASN A 8 1.38 -11.98 -4.36
N THR A 9 2.49 -12.60 -3.93
CA THR A 9 2.56 -13.27 -2.63
C THR A 9 2.34 -12.28 -1.48
N ILE A 10 2.96 -11.10 -1.53
CA ILE A 10 2.81 -10.07 -0.50
C ILE A 10 1.39 -9.49 -0.51
N ILE A 11 0.81 -9.25 -1.69
CA ILE A 11 -0.58 -8.79 -1.83
C ILE A 11 -1.56 -9.77 -1.19
N GLU A 12 -1.36 -11.08 -1.39
CA GLU A 12 -2.22 -12.14 -0.83
C GLU A 12 -2.07 -12.31 0.70
N GLN A 13 -0.94 -11.88 1.28
CA GLN A 13 -0.65 -12.00 2.71
C GLN A 13 -1.17 -10.83 3.55
N GLN A 14 -1.77 -9.82 2.92
CA GLN A 14 -2.28 -8.65 3.65
C GLN A 14 -3.44 -9.02 4.58
N PRO A 15 -3.51 -8.44 5.79
CA PRO A 15 -4.49 -8.83 6.80
C PRO A 15 -5.93 -8.45 6.44
N TYR A 16 -6.10 -7.52 5.49
CA TYR A 16 -7.41 -7.11 4.98
C TYR A 16 -7.45 -7.20 3.46
N PRO A 17 -8.64 -7.40 2.86
CA PRO A 17 -8.80 -7.37 1.42
C PRO A 17 -8.31 -6.04 0.84
N LEU A 18 -7.46 -6.13 -0.18
CA LEU A 18 -7.04 -4.97 -0.95
C LEU A 18 -8.09 -4.64 -2.00
N LEU A 19 -8.57 -3.39 -2.01
CA LEU A 19 -9.39 -2.86 -3.09
C LEU A 19 -8.54 -2.66 -4.34
N PHE A 20 -7.33 -2.11 -4.17
CA PHE A 20 -6.31 -2.04 -5.20
C PHE A 20 -4.92 -1.88 -4.58
N ALA A 21 -3.89 -2.24 -5.35
CA ALA A 21 -2.50 -1.88 -5.12
C ALA A 21 -1.90 -1.39 -6.45
N THR A 22 -1.04 -0.38 -6.39
CA THR A 22 -0.36 0.20 -7.55
C THR A 22 1.11 0.40 -7.24
N ILE A 23 1.94 0.34 -8.28
CA ILE A 23 3.33 0.78 -8.22
C ILE A 23 3.34 2.31 -8.16
N SER A 24 4.29 2.84 -7.40
CA SER A 24 4.61 4.25 -7.28
C SER A 24 6.15 4.42 -7.33
N GLY A 25 6.65 5.62 -7.02
CA GLY A 25 8.10 5.86 -6.95
C GLY A 25 8.84 5.80 -8.29
N SER A 26 10.14 5.55 -8.23
CA SER A 26 11.05 5.57 -9.41
C SER A 26 10.66 4.54 -10.48
N HIS A 27 10.09 3.42 -10.04
CA HIS A 27 9.55 2.36 -10.91
C HIS A 27 8.36 2.84 -11.74
N LEU A 28 7.51 3.72 -11.20
CA LEU A 28 6.41 4.33 -11.98
C LEU A 28 6.93 5.35 -12.99
N TYR A 29 7.99 6.08 -12.66
CA TYR A 29 8.55 7.14 -13.52
C TYR A 29 9.56 6.66 -14.56
N GLY A 30 9.90 5.36 -14.58
CA GLY A 30 10.81 4.79 -15.58
C GLY A 30 12.29 5.11 -15.34
N PHE A 31 12.64 5.54 -14.12
CA PHE A 31 14.03 5.76 -13.71
C PHE A 31 14.46 4.85 -12.55
N PRO A 32 14.16 3.54 -12.55
CA PRO A 32 14.64 2.66 -11.50
C PRO A 32 16.17 2.51 -11.59
N SER A 33 16.86 2.80 -10.49
CA SER A 33 18.23 2.32 -10.29
C SER A 33 18.22 0.79 -10.05
N PRO A 34 19.35 0.09 -10.25
CA PRO A 34 19.45 -1.34 -9.94
C PRO A 34 19.10 -1.71 -8.49
N ASP A 35 19.25 -0.75 -7.57
CA ASP A 35 18.95 -0.87 -6.14
C ASP A 35 17.64 -0.15 -5.76
N SER A 36 16.74 0.11 -6.71
CA SER A 36 15.47 0.79 -6.39
C SER A 36 14.49 -0.15 -5.70
N ASP A 37 13.81 0.38 -4.69
CA ASP A 37 12.72 -0.30 -4.00
C ASP A 37 11.44 -0.31 -4.86
N TYR A 38 10.63 -1.34 -4.69
CA TYR A 38 9.28 -1.40 -5.26
C TYR A 38 8.31 -0.74 -4.30
N ASP A 39 8.11 0.57 -4.50
CA ASP A 39 7.11 1.35 -3.77
C ASP A 39 5.69 0.96 -4.21
N LEU A 40 4.98 0.20 -3.40
CA LEU A 40 3.59 -0.13 -3.58
C LEU A 40 2.71 0.76 -2.70
N ARG A 41 1.65 1.30 -3.29
CA ARG A 41 0.62 2.07 -2.58
C ARG A 41 -0.74 1.48 -2.89
N GLY A 42 -1.63 1.46 -1.91
CA GLY A 42 -2.93 0.83 -2.11
C GLY A 42 -4.00 1.25 -1.14
N VAL A 43 -5.17 0.64 -1.32
CA VAL A 43 -6.32 0.82 -0.43
C VAL A 43 -6.79 -0.55 0.03
N HIS A 44 -6.96 -0.70 1.34
CA HIS A 44 -7.57 -1.89 1.95
C HIS A 44 -8.97 -1.57 2.49
N ILE A 45 -9.73 -2.62 2.77
CA ILE A 45 -11.10 -2.52 3.29
C ILE A 45 -11.14 -3.09 4.69
N LEU A 46 -11.29 -2.23 5.70
CA LEU A 46 -11.57 -2.68 7.06
C LEU A 46 -13.00 -3.26 7.18
N PRO A 47 -13.22 -4.29 8.02
CA PRO A 47 -14.55 -4.71 8.41
C PRO A 47 -15.34 -3.57 9.03
N VAL A 48 -16.66 -3.50 8.77
CA VAL A 48 -17.48 -2.37 9.22
C VAL A 48 -17.41 -2.14 10.73
N GLN A 49 -17.29 -3.21 11.52
CA GLN A 49 -17.15 -3.15 12.98
C GLN A 49 -15.88 -2.42 13.41
N GLU A 50 -14.79 -2.54 12.64
CA GLU A 50 -13.52 -1.85 12.86
C GLU A 50 -13.53 -0.41 12.32
N VAL A 51 -14.54 -0.04 11.53
CA VAL A 51 -14.71 1.32 11.01
C VAL A 51 -15.59 2.16 11.95
N VAL A 52 -16.69 1.59 12.46
CA VAL A 52 -17.69 2.31 13.27
C VAL A 52 -17.63 1.96 14.75
N GLY A 53 -16.81 0.98 15.13
CA GLY A 53 -16.66 0.52 16.51
C GLY A 53 -15.94 1.53 17.40
N LEU A 54 -16.02 1.30 18.71
CA LEU A 54 -15.28 2.08 19.71
C LEU A 54 -13.76 1.91 19.56
N GLN A 55 -13.33 0.71 19.16
CA GLN A 55 -11.96 0.42 18.77
C GLN A 55 -11.93 0.35 17.25
N THR A 56 -11.06 1.15 16.65
CA THR A 56 -10.89 1.20 15.20
C THR A 56 -9.78 0.26 14.75
N GLY A 57 -9.91 -0.28 13.54
CA GLY A 57 -8.89 -1.11 12.89
C GLY A 57 -7.69 -0.29 12.42
N ALA A 58 -6.68 -0.98 11.89
CA ALA A 58 -5.49 -0.32 11.35
C ALA A 58 -5.84 0.43 10.05
N GLU A 59 -6.10 1.73 10.15
CA GLU A 59 -6.40 2.58 8.98
C GLU A 59 -5.18 2.76 8.05
N THR A 60 -3.98 2.37 8.49
CA THR A 60 -2.77 2.34 7.67
C THR A 60 -1.96 1.11 8.01
N ILE A 61 -1.54 0.41 6.96
CA ILE A 61 -0.64 -0.73 7.05
C ILE A 61 0.61 -0.36 6.28
N GLU A 62 1.75 -0.54 6.93
CA GLU A 62 3.07 -0.37 6.34
C GLU A 62 3.75 -1.74 6.44
N PHE A 63 4.23 -2.24 5.31
CA PHE A 63 4.87 -3.54 5.18
C PHE A 63 6.11 -3.38 4.32
N SER A 64 7.27 -3.71 4.88
CA SER A 64 8.54 -3.68 4.15
C SER A 64 9.23 -5.04 4.28
N GLU A 65 9.59 -5.65 3.16
CA GLU A 65 10.29 -6.94 3.12
C GLU A 65 11.40 -6.90 2.07
N LEU A 66 12.59 -7.37 2.45
CA LEU A 66 13.67 -7.68 1.53
C LEU A 66 13.60 -9.15 1.13
N ARG A 67 13.23 -9.42 -0.13
CA ARG A 67 13.00 -10.78 -0.64
C ARG A 67 13.84 -11.02 -1.89
N GLU A 68 14.81 -11.93 -1.80
CA GLU A 68 15.64 -12.34 -2.94
C GLU A 68 16.22 -11.15 -3.73
N SER A 69 16.82 -10.18 -3.02
CA SER A 69 17.37 -8.90 -3.53
C SER A 69 16.36 -7.85 -4.02
N LEU A 70 15.07 -8.08 -3.79
CA LEU A 70 13.99 -7.13 -4.05
C LEU A 70 13.53 -6.50 -2.74
N GLU A 71 13.68 -5.20 -2.59
CA GLU A 71 13.11 -4.44 -1.48
C GLU A 71 11.70 -3.99 -1.89
N ILE A 72 10.68 -4.43 -1.14
CA ILE A 72 9.28 -4.10 -1.40
C ILE A 72 8.78 -3.28 -0.23
N ASP A 73 8.28 -2.08 -0.51
CA ASP A 73 7.64 -1.20 0.46
C ASP A 73 6.16 -1.01 0.10
N LEU A 74 5.27 -1.65 0.85
CA LEU A 74 3.83 -1.54 0.67
C LEU A 74 3.23 -0.66 1.77
N VAL A 75 2.53 0.39 1.35
CA VAL A 75 1.69 1.19 2.25
C VAL A 75 0.25 1.21 1.73
N THR A 76 -0.68 0.81 2.59
CA THR A 76 -2.11 0.87 2.26
C THR A 76 -2.87 1.69 3.28
N HIS A 77 -3.92 2.38 2.81
CA HIS A 77 -4.84 3.09 3.67
C HIS A 77 -6.24 2.47 3.58
N ASP A 78 -6.97 2.44 4.69
CA ASP A 78 -8.38 2.07 4.64
C ASP A 78 -9.15 3.03 3.71
N ILE A 79 -10.17 2.51 3.01
CA ILE A 79 -10.97 3.26 2.04
C ILE A 79 -11.58 4.54 2.62
N ARG A 80 -11.98 4.55 3.90
CA ARG A 80 -12.51 5.74 4.58
C ARG A 80 -11.41 6.79 4.72
N LYS A 81 -10.26 6.41 5.27
CA LYS A 81 -9.11 7.32 5.43
C LYS A 81 -8.66 7.86 4.08
N PHE A 82 -8.51 7.00 3.08
CA PHE A 82 -8.14 7.40 1.73
C PHE A 82 -9.12 8.43 1.15
N SER A 83 -10.42 8.18 1.25
CA SER A 83 -11.46 9.10 0.78
C SER A 83 -11.41 10.45 1.50
N LEU A 84 -11.19 10.46 2.82
CA LEU A 84 -11.04 11.70 3.59
C LEU A 84 -9.78 12.48 3.20
N LEU A 85 -8.68 11.79 2.89
CA LEU A 85 -7.45 12.43 2.39
C LEU A 85 -7.66 13.07 1.02
N LEU A 86 -8.41 12.43 0.11
CA LEU A 86 -8.77 13.03 -1.19
C LEU A 86 -9.60 14.31 -1.05
N LEU A 87 -10.49 14.34 -0.06
CA LEU A 87 -11.35 15.49 0.22
C LEU A 87 -10.62 16.61 0.97
N LYS A 88 -9.45 16.32 1.57
CA LYS A 88 -8.66 17.33 2.27
C LYS A 88 -8.04 18.28 1.25
N LYS A 89 -8.37 19.57 1.37
CA LYS A 89 -7.74 20.61 0.55
C LYS A 89 -6.22 20.58 0.79
N MET A 90 -5.47 20.20 -0.24
CA MET A 90 -4.03 20.45 -0.31
C MET A 90 -3.83 21.94 -0.51
N ALA A 91 -3.68 22.69 0.59
CA ALA A 91 -3.09 24.01 0.51
C ALA A 91 -1.59 23.80 0.29
N MET A 92 -1.15 23.84 -0.97
CA MET A 92 0.22 24.28 -1.24
C MET A 92 0.27 25.73 -0.78
N CYS A 93 0.95 25.96 0.35
CA CYS A 93 1.57 27.26 0.65
C CYS A 93 3.02 27.18 0.18
#